data_AF-A0A1Q9T6B4-F1
#
_entry.id   AF-A0A1Q9T6B4-F1
#
_cell.length_a   1.000
_cell.length_b   1.000
_cell.length_c   1.000
_cell.angle_alpha   90.00
_cell.angle_beta   90.00
_cell.angle_gamma   90.00
#
_symmetry.space_group_name_H-M   'P 1'
#
loop_
_entity.id
_entity.type
_entity.pdbx_description
1 polymer ?
#
loop_
_entity_poly.entity_id
_entity_poly.type
_entity_poly.pdbx_seq_one_letter_code
_entity_poly.pdbx_strand_id
1 'polypeptide(L)'
;MSYRYGRDWNIRLLQPIAEIDQQEAERCFETSPQLSVSRLRADRAVPDYTLVMGAGGDHVRVRVYDDNGSIVESFDWGQVSESDKLFLMNYKVWVYAEDSSGPRTFSQSAAHKAWVFRQDGTATCRETIKGMPEVKITHYRDLDMSGHWRERPVWGDWDRFGEHPEPDPPTGLPGPG
;
A
#
# COMPACT_ATOMS: atom_id res chain seq x y z
N MET A 1 -8.11 19.95 -0.59
CA MET A 1 -7.89 18.51 -0.84
C MET A 1 -9.22 17.89 -1.20
N SER A 2 -9.23 16.86 -2.05
CA SER A 2 -10.44 16.15 -2.45
C SER A 2 -10.18 14.66 -2.61
N TYR A 3 -11.26 13.88 -2.59
CA TYR A 3 -11.25 12.45 -2.83
C TYR A 3 -11.96 12.14 -4.14
N ARG A 4 -11.39 11.22 -4.92
CA ARG A 4 -12.03 10.65 -6.11
C ARG A 4 -12.19 9.15 -5.94
N TYR A 5 -13.31 8.64 -6.45
CA TYR A 5 -13.76 7.26 -6.23
C TYR A 5 -13.83 6.50 -7.55
N GLY A 6 -13.59 5.18 -7.50
CA GLY A 6 -13.69 4.31 -8.66
C GLY A 6 -13.26 2.89 -8.34
N ARG A 7 -12.82 2.13 -9.34
CA ARG A 7 -12.32 0.77 -9.17
C ARG A 7 -10.84 0.73 -8.76
N ASP A 8 -10.01 1.57 -9.37
CA ASP A 8 -8.57 1.74 -9.10
C ASP A 8 -8.14 3.09 -9.70
N TRP A 9 -6.88 3.50 -9.54
CA TRP A 9 -6.33 4.71 -10.16
C TRP A 9 -5.58 4.40 -11.47
N ASN A 10 -5.91 5.14 -12.54
CA ASN A 10 -5.15 5.09 -13.79
C ASN A 10 -4.08 6.17 -13.78
N ILE A 11 -2.84 5.79 -13.48
CA ILE A 11 -1.73 6.76 -13.43
C ILE A 11 -1.41 7.41 -14.78
N ARG A 12 -1.64 6.73 -15.90
CA ARG A 12 -1.36 7.29 -17.23
C ARG A 12 -2.36 8.36 -17.63
N LEU A 13 -3.61 8.23 -17.17
CA LEU A 13 -4.68 9.17 -17.46
C LEU A 13 -4.96 10.14 -16.30
N LEU A 14 -4.28 9.97 -15.16
CA LEU A 14 -4.44 10.77 -13.94
C LEU A 14 -5.91 10.88 -13.49
N GLN A 15 -6.63 9.75 -13.52
CA GLN A 15 -8.03 9.67 -13.12
C GLN A 15 -8.41 8.27 -12.58
N PRO A 16 -9.50 8.14 -11.81
CA PRO A 16 -10.02 6.85 -11.41
C PRO A 16 -10.47 6.03 -12.63
N ILE A 17 -10.32 4.72 -12.54
CA ILE A 17 -10.89 3.76 -13.48
C ILE A 17 -12.34 3.51 -13.08
N ALA A 18 -13.27 3.65 -14.02
CA ALA A 18 -14.72 3.57 -13.74
C ALA A 18 -15.08 4.52 -12.58
N GLU A 19 -14.81 5.81 -12.79
CA GLU A 19 -15.09 6.83 -11.79
C GLU A 19 -16.57 6.86 -11.42
N ILE A 20 -16.83 6.96 -10.13
CA ILE A 20 -18.15 7.07 -9.54
C ILE A 20 -18.17 8.28 -8.60
N ASP A 21 -19.35 8.82 -8.33
CA ASP A 21 -19.51 9.86 -7.34
C ASP A 21 -19.43 9.31 -5.90
N GLN A 22 -19.40 10.21 -4.93
CA GLN A 22 -19.33 9.86 -3.52
C GLN A 22 -20.54 9.04 -3.05
N GLN A 23 -21.73 9.31 -3.58
CA GLN A 23 -22.97 8.65 -3.14
C GLN A 23 -23.02 7.19 -3.61
N GLU A 24 -22.57 6.92 -4.83
CA GLU A 24 -22.38 5.56 -5.33
C GLU A 24 -21.24 4.87 -4.59
N ALA A 25 -20.12 5.56 -4.34
CA ALA A 25 -19.01 4.99 -3.60
C ALA A 25 -19.39 4.58 -2.18
N GLU A 26 -20.23 5.36 -1.49
CA GLU A 26 -20.76 5.03 -0.16
C GLU A 26 -21.60 3.75 -0.19
N ARG A 27 -22.45 3.59 -1.21
CA ARG A 27 -23.22 2.34 -1.41
C ARG A 27 -22.32 1.15 -1.74
N CYS A 28 -21.30 1.37 -2.55
CA CYS A 28 -20.33 0.34 -2.92
C CYS A 28 -19.42 -0.08 -1.77
N PHE A 29 -19.18 0.78 -0.77
CA PHE A 29 -18.22 0.50 0.30
C PHE A 29 -18.49 -0.85 0.97
N GLU A 30 -19.73 -1.15 1.32
CA GLU A 30 -20.09 -2.40 2.01
C GLU A 30 -20.31 -3.60 1.07
N THR A 31 -20.57 -3.36 -0.22
CA THR A 31 -21.15 -4.38 -1.12
C THR A 31 -20.27 -4.71 -2.32
N SER A 32 -19.38 -3.81 -2.71
CA SER A 32 -18.51 -4.00 -3.86
C SER A 32 -17.30 -4.84 -3.46
N PRO A 33 -16.89 -5.81 -4.29
CA PRO A 33 -15.65 -6.55 -4.07
C PRO A 33 -14.41 -5.65 -4.18
N GLN A 34 -14.53 -4.45 -4.77
CA GLN A 34 -13.44 -3.51 -4.90
C GLN A 34 -13.95 -2.06 -4.97
N LEU A 35 -13.39 -1.19 -4.12
CA LEU A 35 -13.55 0.26 -4.17
C LEU A 35 -12.19 0.93 -4.04
N SER A 36 -11.93 1.96 -4.85
CA SER A 36 -10.73 2.76 -4.78
C SER A 36 -11.04 4.18 -4.37
N VAL A 37 -10.20 4.74 -3.50
CA VAL A 37 -10.23 6.14 -3.05
C VAL A 37 -8.87 6.77 -3.29
N SER A 38 -8.80 7.83 -4.08
CA SER A 38 -7.56 8.56 -4.36
C SER A 38 -7.63 9.96 -3.77
N ARG A 39 -6.63 10.33 -2.95
CA ARG A 39 -6.53 11.67 -2.34
C ARG A 39 -5.75 12.62 -3.23
N LEU A 40 -6.38 13.73 -3.62
CA LEU A 40 -5.78 14.75 -4.48
C LEU A 40 -5.58 16.07 -3.75
N ARG A 41 -4.48 16.73 -4.07
CA ARG A 41 -4.22 18.13 -3.73
C ARG A 41 -4.57 19.01 -4.93
N ALA A 42 -4.85 20.28 -4.68
CA ALA A 42 -5.27 21.20 -5.74
C ALA A 42 -4.14 21.54 -6.74
N ASP A 43 -2.89 21.37 -6.31
CA ASP A 43 -1.67 21.74 -7.02
C ASP A 43 -0.97 20.54 -7.70
N ARG A 44 -1.49 19.32 -7.55
CA ARG A 44 -0.86 18.09 -8.07
C ARG A 44 -1.90 17.14 -8.67
N ALA A 45 -1.60 16.64 -9.87
CA ALA A 45 -2.47 15.69 -10.57
C ALA A 45 -2.25 14.23 -10.14
N VAL A 46 -1.06 13.91 -9.63
CA VAL A 46 -0.77 12.61 -9.01
C VAL A 46 -1.35 12.61 -7.59
N PRO A 47 -2.10 11.57 -7.18
CA PRO A 47 -2.60 11.45 -5.82
C PRO A 47 -1.47 11.37 -4.80
N ASP A 48 -1.69 11.85 -3.59
CA ASP A 48 -0.79 11.57 -2.48
C ASP A 48 -0.74 10.06 -2.20
N TYR A 49 -1.92 9.44 -2.22
CA TYR A 49 -2.09 8.01 -2.14
C TYR A 49 -3.39 7.57 -2.82
N THR A 50 -3.46 6.26 -3.08
CA THR A 50 -4.69 5.56 -3.43
C THR A 50 -4.89 4.40 -2.47
N LEU A 51 -6.09 4.30 -1.90
CA LEU A 51 -6.58 3.12 -1.20
C LEU A 51 -7.36 2.27 -2.18
N VAL A 52 -7.09 0.96 -2.24
CA VAL A 52 -7.92 -0.03 -2.92
C VAL A 52 -8.42 -1.00 -1.85
N MET A 53 -9.73 -1.06 -1.67
CA MET A 53 -10.38 -1.74 -0.57
C MET A 53 -11.30 -2.85 -1.05
N GLY A 54 -11.39 -3.92 -0.27
CA GLY A 54 -12.46 -4.92 -0.38
C GLY A 54 -13.75 -4.46 0.30
N ALA A 55 -14.76 -5.33 0.32
CA ALA A 55 -16.07 -5.02 0.85
C ALA A 55 -16.01 -4.70 2.36
N GLY A 56 -16.57 -3.57 2.75
CA GLY A 56 -16.52 -3.00 4.10
C GLY A 56 -15.09 -2.74 4.60
N GLY A 57 -14.09 -2.69 3.72
CA GLY A 57 -12.68 -2.55 4.11
C GLY A 57 -12.11 -3.76 4.87
N ASP A 58 -12.57 -4.98 4.56
CA ASP A 58 -11.94 -6.24 5.02
C ASP A 58 -10.50 -6.43 4.51
N HIS A 59 -10.15 -5.70 3.45
CA HIS A 59 -8.84 -5.58 2.85
C HIS A 59 -8.60 -4.13 2.48
N VAL A 60 -7.39 -3.63 2.72
CA VAL A 60 -6.98 -2.27 2.31
C VAL A 60 -5.57 -2.33 1.76
N ARG A 61 -5.41 -2.03 0.47
CA ARG A 61 -4.11 -1.77 -0.14
C ARG A 61 -3.89 -0.27 -0.32
N VAL A 62 -2.87 0.25 0.32
CA VAL A 62 -2.39 1.62 0.12
C VAL A 62 -1.32 1.63 -0.95
N ARG A 63 -1.33 2.63 -1.83
CA ARG A 63 -0.28 2.93 -2.81
C ARG A 63 0.11 4.39 -2.70
N VAL A 64 1.39 4.66 -2.50
CA VAL A 64 1.98 6.01 -2.43
C VAL A 64 2.81 6.25 -3.69
N TYR A 65 2.82 7.49 -4.18
CA TYR A 65 3.39 7.83 -5.48
C TYR A 65 4.47 8.92 -5.41
N ASP A 66 5.53 8.78 -6.22
CA ASP A 66 6.45 9.88 -6.53
C ASP A 66 5.78 10.97 -7.39
N ASP A 67 6.45 12.09 -7.60
CA ASP A 67 5.93 13.22 -8.39
C ASP A 67 5.58 12.87 -9.84
N ASN A 68 6.20 11.83 -10.39
CA ASN A 68 5.94 11.31 -11.73
C ASN A 68 4.79 10.29 -11.77
N GLY A 69 4.27 9.86 -10.61
CA GLY A 69 3.21 8.87 -10.50
C GLY A 69 3.69 7.42 -10.37
N SER A 70 4.99 7.15 -10.25
CA SER A 70 5.46 5.79 -9.96
C SER A 70 5.09 5.41 -8.52
N ILE A 71 4.62 4.18 -8.31
CA ILE A 71 4.32 3.69 -6.96
C ILE A 71 5.64 3.44 -6.23
N VAL A 72 5.91 4.24 -5.19
CA VAL A 72 7.13 4.13 -4.38
C VAL A 72 6.92 3.27 -3.14
N GLU A 73 5.69 3.20 -2.63
CA GLU A 73 5.35 2.35 -1.50
C GLU A 73 3.99 1.68 -1.65
N SER A 74 3.84 0.50 -1.03
CA SER A 74 2.55 -0.15 -0.89
C SER A 74 2.43 -0.92 0.42
N PHE A 75 1.32 -0.69 1.11
CA PHE A 75 0.93 -1.37 2.34
C PHE A 75 -0.29 -2.24 2.06
N ASP A 76 -0.28 -3.48 2.52
CA ASP A 76 -1.34 -4.45 2.27
C ASP A 76 -1.88 -4.96 3.61
N TRP A 77 -3.04 -4.44 3.99
CA TRP A 77 -3.77 -4.76 5.21
C TRP A 77 -4.87 -5.74 4.90
N GLY A 78 -4.97 -6.81 5.67
CA GLY A 78 -6.03 -7.80 5.49
C GLY A 78 -6.61 -8.25 6.80
N GLN A 79 -7.91 -8.52 6.80
CA GLN A 79 -8.56 -9.19 7.90
C GLN A 79 -7.99 -10.60 8.04
N VAL A 80 -7.67 -10.94 9.27
CA VAL A 80 -7.21 -12.28 9.64
C VAL A 80 -8.23 -12.84 10.62
N SER A 81 -8.57 -14.13 10.42
CA SER A 81 -9.71 -14.86 11.01
C SER A 81 -10.19 -14.36 12.38
N GLU A 82 -11.51 -14.25 12.53
CA GLU A 82 -12.24 -13.90 13.78
C GLU A 82 -11.92 -12.54 14.41
N SER A 83 -10.95 -11.79 13.88
CA SER A 83 -10.64 -10.43 14.31
C SER A 83 -11.40 -9.39 13.48
N ASP A 84 -11.96 -8.37 14.13
CA ASP A 84 -12.50 -7.17 13.47
C ASP A 84 -11.40 -6.20 13.02
N LYS A 85 -10.13 -6.57 13.24
CA LYS A 85 -8.95 -5.77 12.87
C LYS A 85 -8.28 -6.31 11.62
N LEU A 86 -7.61 -5.40 10.93
CA LEU A 86 -6.70 -5.68 9.83
C LEU A 86 -5.28 -5.84 10.36
N PHE A 87 -4.55 -6.80 9.79
CA PHE A 87 -3.13 -7.00 10.00
C PHE A 87 -2.35 -6.55 8.75
N LEU A 88 -1.23 -5.85 8.93
CA LEU A 88 -0.31 -5.53 7.84
C LEU A 88 0.44 -6.78 7.39
N MET A 89 -0.01 -7.38 6.29
CA MET A 89 0.59 -8.61 5.77
C MET A 89 1.80 -8.34 4.89
N ASN A 90 1.77 -7.26 4.11
CA ASN A 90 2.85 -6.92 3.20
C ASN A 90 3.16 -5.42 3.20
N TYR A 91 4.45 -5.11 3.17
CA TYR A 91 4.95 -3.76 2.90
C TYR A 91 5.97 -3.84 1.77
N LYS A 92 5.92 -2.91 0.81
CA LYS A 92 6.81 -2.89 -0.34
C LYS A 92 7.28 -1.47 -0.61
N VAL A 93 8.56 -1.35 -0.95
CA VAL A 93 9.20 -0.10 -1.35
C VAL A 93 9.90 -0.31 -2.68
N TRP A 94 9.77 0.66 -3.59
CA TRP A 94 10.45 0.69 -4.88
C TRP A 94 11.28 1.95 -5.02
N VAL A 95 12.48 1.79 -5.56
CA VAL A 95 13.37 2.89 -5.92
C VAL A 95 13.52 2.93 -7.43
N TYR A 96 13.27 4.09 -8.02
CA TYR A 96 13.42 4.36 -9.45
C TYR A 96 14.62 5.26 -9.70
N ALA A 97 15.22 5.16 -10.88
CA ALA A 97 16.23 6.14 -11.29
C ALA A 97 15.57 7.51 -11.54
N GLU A 98 16.28 8.58 -11.21
CA GLU A 98 15.80 9.97 -11.33
C GLU A 98 15.61 10.44 -12.80
N ASP A 99 15.98 9.62 -13.77
CA ASP A 99 16.03 9.96 -15.19
C ASP A 99 14.67 9.94 -15.92
N SER A 100 13.56 9.81 -15.18
CA SER A 100 12.24 9.60 -15.78
C SER A 100 11.41 10.89 -15.87
N SER A 101 10.81 11.13 -17.03
CA SER A 101 9.81 12.18 -17.27
C SER A 101 8.36 11.71 -17.10
N GLY A 102 8.14 10.50 -16.58
CA GLY A 102 6.80 9.92 -16.40
C GLY A 102 6.78 8.67 -15.51
N PRO A 103 5.60 8.09 -15.26
CA PRO A 103 5.41 7.02 -14.29
C PRO A 103 6.11 5.73 -14.72
N ARG A 104 6.80 5.09 -13.79
CA ARG A 104 7.48 3.81 -13.99
C ARG A 104 6.67 2.64 -13.45
N THR A 105 6.80 1.48 -14.09
CA THR A 105 6.25 0.20 -13.59
C THR A 105 7.23 -0.47 -12.62
N PHE A 106 6.75 -1.42 -11.81
CA PHE A 106 7.60 -2.17 -10.88
C PHE A 106 8.81 -2.84 -11.54
N SER A 107 8.66 -3.34 -12.77
CA SER A 107 9.77 -3.95 -13.54
C SER A 107 10.85 -2.96 -13.98
N GLN A 108 10.57 -1.66 -13.93
CA GLN A 108 11.51 -0.59 -14.21
C GLN A 108 12.22 -0.06 -12.96
N SER A 109 11.87 -0.54 -11.75
CA SER A 109 12.58 -0.17 -10.52
C SER A 109 14.06 -0.56 -10.59
N ALA A 110 14.92 0.30 -10.04
CA ALA A 110 16.34 0.05 -9.86
C ALA A 110 16.57 -0.89 -8.67
N ALA A 111 15.73 -0.79 -7.64
CA ALA A 111 15.69 -1.70 -6.52
C ALA A 111 14.28 -1.79 -5.92
N HIS A 112 13.99 -2.88 -5.22
CA HIS A 112 12.81 -2.96 -4.37
C HIS A 112 13.04 -3.84 -3.15
N LYS A 113 12.31 -3.52 -2.08
CA LYS A 113 12.21 -4.33 -0.86
C LYS A 113 10.77 -4.73 -0.64
N ALA A 114 10.56 -5.97 -0.21
CA ALA A 114 9.24 -6.50 0.12
C ALA A 114 9.31 -7.27 1.43
N TRP A 115 8.55 -6.85 2.42
CA TRP A 115 8.35 -7.53 3.68
C TRP A 115 7.04 -8.30 3.66
N VAL A 116 7.08 -9.52 4.18
CA VAL A 116 5.91 -10.34 4.50
C VAL A 116 5.92 -10.57 6.00
N PHE A 117 4.96 -10.00 6.71
CA PHE A 117 4.83 -10.13 8.17
C PHE A 117 3.86 -11.26 8.52
N ARG A 118 4.06 -11.85 9.70
CA ARG A 118 3.18 -12.86 10.28
C ARG A 118 2.83 -12.47 11.71
N GLN A 119 1.64 -12.86 12.15
CA GLN A 119 1.14 -12.54 13.50
C GLN A 119 1.98 -13.17 14.62
N ASP A 120 2.77 -14.19 14.30
CA ASP A 120 3.65 -14.92 15.23
C ASP A 120 4.95 -14.17 15.56
N GLY A 121 5.11 -12.92 15.12
CA GLY A 121 6.33 -12.16 15.37
C GLY A 121 7.44 -12.40 14.34
N THR A 122 7.16 -13.12 13.24
CA THR A 122 8.15 -13.35 12.17
C THR A 122 7.91 -12.49 10.94
N ALA A 123 8.98 -12.21 10.20
CA ALA A 123 8.89 -11.58 8.89
C ALA A 123 9.96 -12.08 7.94
N THR A 124 9.66 -12.02 6.63
CA THR A 124 10.65 -12.23 5.57
C THR A 124 10.78 -10.96 4.76
N CYS A 125 11.99 -10.40 4.65
CA CYS A 125 12.31 -9.34 3.71
C CYS A 125 13.04 -9.90 2.50
N ARG A 126 12.56 -9.55 1.31
CA ARG A 126 13.23 -9.81 0.03
C ARG A 126 13.70 -8.48 -0.55
N GLU A 127 15.00 -8.34 -0.74
CA GLU A 127 15.65 -7.18 -1.36
C GLU A 127 16.21 -7.58 -2.73
N THR A 128 15.81 -6.85 -3.77
CA THR A 128 16.25 -7.08 -5.15
C THR A 128 16.83 -5.79 -5.70
N ILE A 129 18.03 -5.86 -6.26
CA ILE A 129 18.69 -4.74 -6.95
C ILE A 129 18.90 -5.14 -8.40
N LYS A 130 18.45 -4.30 -9.34
CA LYS A 130 18.53 -4.58 -10.77
C LYS A 130 19.99 -4.66 -11.20
N GLY A 131 20.32 -5.74 -11.91
CA GLY A 131 21.69 -6.02 -12.36
C GLY A 131 22.54 -6.79 -11.35
N MET A 132 22.07 -6.99 -10.11
CA MET A 132 22.69 -7.96 -9.20
C MET A 132 22.08 -9.35 -9.42
N PRO A 133 22.89 -10.41 -9.51
CA PRO A 133 22.40 -11.77 -9.76
C PRO A 133 21.71 -12.38 -8.53
N GLU A 134 22.06 -11.92 -7.33
CA GLU A 134 21.57 -12.47 -6.07
C GLU A 134 20.46 -11.60 -5.47
N VAL A 135 19.42 -12.27 -4.99
CA VAL A 135 18.37 -11.65 -4.17
C VAL A 135 18.75 -11.85 -2.72
N LYS A 136 18.83 -10.76 -1.95
CA LYS A 136 19.05 -10.85 -0.52
C LYS A 136 17.74 -11.16 0.18
N ILE A 137 17.70 -12.25 0.92
CA ILE A 137 16.55 -12.63 1.75
C ILE A 137 16.97 -12.56 3.22
N THR A 138 16.18 -11.88 4.04
CA THR A 138 16.42 -11.76 5.48
C THR A 138 15.20 -12.23 6.25
N HIS A 139 15.42 -13.10 7.23
CA HIS A 139 14.39 -13.62 8.11
C HIS A 139 14.49 -12.93 9.48
N TYR A 140 13.37 -12.40 9.93
CA TYR A 140 13.22 -11.76 11.23
C TYR A 140 12.32 -12.62 12.12
N ARG A 141 12.60 -12.59 13.41
CA ARG A 141 11.84 -13.25 14.47
C ARG A 141 11.73 -12.33 15.67
N ASP A 142 10.86 -12.67 16.61
CA ASP A 142 10.66 -11.96 17.86
C ASP A 142 10.33 -10.47 17.68
N LEU A 143 9.65 -10.14 16.58
CA LEU A 143 9.22 -8.78 16.28
C LEU A 143 7.98 -8.43 17.10
N ASP A 144 7.93 -7.20 17.63
CA ASP A 144 6.70 -6.65 18.18
C ASP A 144 5.72 -6.33 17.04
N MET A 145 4.61 -7.07 17.01
CA MET A 145 3.56 -6.91 16.01
C MET A 145 2.45 -5.97 16.45
N SER A 146 2.52 -5.35 17.63
CA SER A 146 1.47 -4.46 18.17
C SER A 146 1.11 -3.33 17.20
N GLY A 147 2.10 -2.73 16.53
CA GLY A 147 1.91 -1.68 15.51
C GLY A 147 1.39 -2.16 14.15
N HIS A 148 1.32 -3.47 13.90
CA HIS A 148 0.87 -4.05 12.63
C HIS A 148 -0.64 -4.32 12.60
N TRP A 149 -1.38 -3.91 13.63
CA TRP A 149 -2.83 -4.07 13.74
C TRP A 149 -3.55 -2.73 13.64
N ARG A 150 -4.65 -2.71 12.88
CA ARG A 150 -5.51 -1.53 12.73
C ARG A 150 -6.98 -1.93 12.73
N GLU A 151 -7.84 -1.08 13.26
CA GLU A 151 -9.28 -1.23 13.05
C GLU A 151 -9.60 -1.10 11.56
N ARG A 152 -10.65 -1.76 11.08
CA ARG A 152 -11.17 -1.56 9.72
C ARG A 152 -11.49 -0.08 9.47
N PRO A 153 -11.30 0.42 8.24
CA PRO A 153 -11.73 1.76 7.90
C PRO A 153 -13.26 1.85 8.03
N VAL A 154 -13.74 3.00 8.49
CA VAL A 154 -15.13 3.39 8.32
C VAL A 154 -15.25 4.33 7.13
N TRP A 155 -16.45 4.48 6.58
CA TRP A 155 -16.69 5.43 5.49
C TRP A 155 -16.16 6.83 5.85
N GLY A 156 -15.27 7.37 5.02
CA GLY A 156 -14.65 8.69 5.20
C GLY A 156 -13.33 8.70 5.95
N ASP A 157 -12.91 7.61 6.62
CA ASP A 157 -11.66 7.52 7.39
C ASP A 157 -10.45 7.11 6.53
N TRP A 158 -10.24 7.83 5.43
CA TRP A 158 -9.23 7.48 4.43
C TRP A 158 -7.81 7.82 4.88
N ASP A 159 -7.64 9.00 5.48
CA ASP A 159 -6.33 9.53 5.87
C ASP A 159 -5.63 8.64 6.89
N ARG A 160 -6.39 7.97 7.78
CA ARG A 160 -5.83 7.03 8.76
C ARG A 160 -4.98 5.94 8.11
N PHE A 161 -5.37 5.45 6.93
CA PHE A 161 -4.59 4.48 6.17
C PHE A 161 -3.60 5.14 5.21
N GLY A 162 -3.96 6.26 4.60
CA GLY A 162 -3.16 6.89 3.57
C GLY A 162 -1.96 7.69 4.07
N GLU A 163 -2.02 8.27 5.27
CA GLU A 163 -0.92 9.06 5.88
C GLU A 163 0.02 8.22 6.74
N HIS A 164 0.04 6.90 6.51
CA HIS A 164 0.70 5.94 7.38
C HIS A 164 2.18 6.32 7.67
N PRO A 165 2.61 6.43 8.94
CA PRO A 165 4.03 6.51 9.27
C PRO A 165 4.69 5.16 9.00
N GLU A 166 5.79 5.08 8.26
CA GLU A 166 6.50 3.81 7.98
C GLU A 166 6.45 2.87 9.20
N PRO A 167 6.03 1.59 9.05
CA PRO A 167 6.19 0.64 10.14
C PRO A 167 7.67 0.61 10.49
N ASP A 168 7.98 0.77 11.78
CA ASP A 168 9.37 0.79 12.24
C ASP A 168 10.12 -0.38 11.58
N PRO A 169 11.27 -0.12 10.92
CA PRO A 169 12.03 -1.18 10.32
C PRO A 169 12.28 -2.24 11.40
N PRO A 170 12.05 -3.53 11.11
CA PRO A 170 12.17 -4.57 12.12
C PRO A 170 13.54 -4.47 12.81
N THR A 171 13.54 -4.07 14.08
CA THR A 171 14.74 -3.92 14.91
C THR A 171 15.22 -5.27 15.47
N GLY A 172 14.52 -6.36 15.14
CA GLY A 172 14.91 -7.73 15.48
C GLY A 172 16.21 -8.14 14.80
N LEU A 173 17.01 -8.95 15.51
CA LEU A 173 18.24 -9.51 14.97
C LEU A 173 17.93 -10.41 13.76
N PRO A 174 18.69 -10.32 12.65
CA PRO A 174 18.56 -11.28 11.57
C PRO A 174 18.82 -12.69 12.13
N GLY A 175 17.85 -13.59 11.97
CA GLY A 175 18.03 -14.99 12.37
C GLY A 175 19.03 -15.71 11.47
N PRO A 176 19.64 -16.82 11.93
CA PRO A 176 20.46 -17.65 11.05
C PRO A 176 19.61 -18.16 9.88
N GLY A 177 20.13 -17.99 8.66
CA GLY A 177 19.54 -18.46 7.41
C GLY A 177 19.72 -19.95 7.18
#